data_AF-A0A091D2I9-F1
#
_entry.id   AF-A0A091D2I9-F1
#
_cell.length_a   1.000
_cell.length_b   1.000
_cell.length_c   1.000
_cell.angle_alpha   90.00
_cell.angle_beta   90.00
_cell.angle_gamma   90.00
#
_symmetry.space_group_name_H-M   'P 1'
#
loop_
_entity.id
_entity.type
_entity.pdbx_description
1 polymer ?
#
loop_
_entity_poly.entity_id
_entity_poly.type
_entity_poly.pdbx_seq_one_letter_code
_entity_poly.pdbx_strand_id
1 'polypeptide(L)'
;MESWRWLLACLALCLLDCHLVEEGLAVGVGFGAVEKTMSATFESASLWSSQNRRQEVVEDPLRAKPALLSRNLAIGIGIQNFPEGLAVSLPLRGAGFSTWRAFWYGQLSGMVEPLAGVFGAFAVVLAEPILPYALAFAAGAMVYVVMDDIIPEAQISGNGKLASWASILGFVVMMSLDVGLG
;
A
#
# COMPACT_ATOMS: atom_id res chain seq x y z
N MET A 1 -31.94 13.41 7.34
CA MET A 1 -30.55 13.58 7.81
C MET A 1 -29.78 12.26 7.86
N GLU A 2 -30.42 11.09 7.97
CA GLU A 2 -29.69 9.80 7.93
C GLU A 2 -29.11 9.44 6.56
N SER A 3 -29.86 9.62 5.46
CA SER A 3 -29.40 9.23 4.11
C SER A 3 -28.09 9.88 3.66
N TRP A 4 -27.79 11.10 4.11
CA TRP A 4 -26.56 11.82 3.74
C TRP A 4 -25.32 11.25 4.44
N ARG A 5 -25.44 10.84 5.70
CA ARG A 5 -24.35 10.20 6.46
C ARG A 5 -24.00 8.83 5.88
N TRP A 6 -25.01 8.11 5.39
CA TRP A 6 -24.85 6.86 4.66
C TRP A 6 -24.14 7.06 3.32
N LEU A 7 -24.52 8.08 2.56
CA LEU A 7 -23.85 8.43 1.30
C LEU A 7 -22.38 8.78 1.51
N LEU A 8 -22.06 9.61 2.51
CA LEU A 8 -20.68 9.98 2.83
C LEU A 8 -19.84 8.78 3.31
N ALA A 9 -20.42 7.89 4.12
CA ALA A 9 -19.71 6.67 4.54
C ALA A 9 -19.45 5.72 3.37
N CYS A 10 -20.42 5.53 2.47
CA CYS A 10 -20.23 4.74 1.26
C CYS A 10 -19.21 5.38 0.32
N LEU A 11 -19.22 6.70 0.17
CA LEU A 11 -18.26 7.42 -0.66
C LEU A 11 -16.83 7.27 -0.11
N ALA A 12 -16.64 7.44 1.20
CA ALA A 12 -15.35 7.26 1.86
C ALA A 12 -14.83 5.83 1.74
N LEU A 13 -15.70 4.83 1.87
CA LEU A 13 -15.39 3.42 1.61
C LEU A 13 -14.96 3.19 0.16
N CYS A 14 -15.74 3.67 -0.82
CA CYS A 14 -15.41 3.51 -2.23
C CYS A 14 -14.10 4.22 -2.62
N LEU A 15 -13.83 5.41 -2.05
CA LEU A 15 -12.58 6.12 -2.26
C LEU A 15 -11.39 5.35 -1.70
N LEU A 16 -11.51 4.78 -0.49
CA LEU A 16 -10.47 3.93 0.09
C LEU A 16 -10.27 2.65 -0.75
N ASP A 17 -11.34 1.96 -1.12
CA ASP A 17 -11.25 0.74 -1.94
C ASP A 17 -10.56 1.01 -3.27
N CYS A 18 -10.88 2.13 -3.95
CA CYS A 18 -10.18 2.54 -5.17
C CYS A 18 -8.67 2.72 -4.93
N HIS A 19 -8.28 3.30 -3.79
CA HIS A 19 -6.89 3.51 -3.46
C HIS A 19 -6.16 2.20 -3.14
N LEU A 20 -6.77 1.33 -2.33
CA LEU A 20 -6.26 -0.01 -1.99
C LEU A 20 -6.10 -0.89 -3.25
N VAL A 21 -6.94 -0.70 -4.26
CA VAL A 21 -6.76 -1.36 -5.56
C VAL A 21 -5.50 -0.87 -6.27
N GLU A 22 -5.25 0.44 -6.29
CA GLU A 22 -4.06 1.01 -6.93
C GLU A 22 -2.77 0.63 -6.21
N GLU A 23 -2.75 0.71 -4.88
CA GLU A 23 -1.62 0.29 -4.04
C GLU A 23 -1.36 -1.21 -4.23
N GLY A 24 -2.40 -2.04 -4.10
CA GLY A 24 -2.30 -3.48 -4.30
C GLY A 24 -1.75 -3.81 -5.68
N LEU A 25 -2.30 -3.22 -6.75
CA LEU A 25 -1.83 -3.45 -8.11
C LEU A 25 -0.34 -3.08 -8.27
N ALA A 26 0.08 -1.95 -7.71
CA ALA A 26 1.46 -1.50 -7.79
C ALA A 26 2.43 -2.45 -7.09
N VAL A 27 2.05 -2.91 -5.90
CA VAL A 27 2.79 -3.92 -5.13
C VAL A 27 2.88 -5.20 -5.95
N GLY A 28 1.76 -5.69 -6.47
CA GLY A 28 1.69 -6.88 -7.32
C GLY A 28 2.65 -6.82 -8.50
N VAL A 29 2.66 -5.70 -9.22
CA VAL A 29 3.55 -5.48 -10.36
C VAL A 29 5.02 -5.47 -9.92
N GLY A 30 5.33 -4.84 -8.79
CA GLY A 30 6.67 -4.87 -8.20
C GLY A 30 7.14 -6.30 -7.87
N PHE A 31 6.28 -7.11 -7.25
CA PHE A 31 6.58 -8.51 -6.94
C PHE A 31 6.78 -9.37 -8.20
N GLY A 32 5.92 -9.23 -9.21
CA GLY A 32 6.07 -10.01 -10.44
C GLY A 32 7.27 -9.58 -11.30
N ALA A 33 7.71 -8.32 -11.23
CA ALA A 33 8.97 -7.88 -11.82
C ALA A 33 10.20 -8.50 -11.11
N VAL A 34 10.13 -8.65 -9.79
CA VAL A 34 11.14 -9.35 -8.99
C VAL A 34 11.21 -10.85 -9.35
N GLU A 35 10.07 -11.51 -9.55
CA GLU A 35 10.02 -12.93 -9.98
C GLU A 35 10.69 -13.15 -11.34
N LYS A 36 10.45 -12.27 -12.32
CA LYS A 36 11.14 -12.31 -13.61
C LYS A 36 12.65 -12.13 -13.45
N THR A 37 13.07 -11.24 -12.56
CA THR A 37 14.49 -11.01 -12.26
C THR A 37 15.14 -12.23 -11.61
N MET A 38 14.45 -12.92 -10.69
CA MET A 38 14.91 -14.18 -10.09
C MET A 38 15.02 -15.29 -11.13
N SER A 39 14.02 -15.43 -12.01
CA SER A 39 14.02 -16.44 -13.07
C SER A 39 15.17 -16.22 -14.06
N ALA A 40 15.41 -14.97 -14.49
CA ALA A 40 16.55 -14.62 -15.33
C ALA A 40 17.91 -14.83 -14.63
N THR A 41 17.98 -14.58 -13.32
CA THR A 41 19.17 -14.86 -12.50
C THR A 41 19.43 -16.36 -12.36
N PHE A 42 18.39 -17.18 -12.23
CA PHE A 42 18.51 -18.64 -12.14
C PHE A 42 18.91 -19.25 -13.50
N GLU A 43 18.32 -18.78 -14.59
CA GLU A 43 18.65 -19.21 -15.94
C GLU A 43 20.11 -18.86 -16.28
N SER A 44 20.56 -17.63 -15.99
CA SER A 44 21.96 -17.24 -16.13
C SER A 44 22.89 -18.03 -15.18
N ALA A 45 22.48 -18.34 -13.94
CA ALA A 45 23.26 -19.16 -13.02
C ALA A 45 23.40 -20.63 -13.48
N SER A 46 22.33 -21.21 -14.04
CA SER A 46 22.35 -22.57 -14.60
C SER A 46 23.22 -22.64 -15.87
N LEU A 47 23.13 -21.64 -16.74
CA LEU A 47 24.02 -21.49 -17.91
C LEU A 47 25.49 -21.32 -17.47
N TRP A 48 25.74 -20.51 -16.44
CA TRP A 48 27.08 -20.32 -15.86
C TRP A 48 27.62 -21.61 -15.22
N SER A 49 26.76 -22.40 -14.56
CA SER A 49 27.13 -23.71 -14.01
C SER A 49 27.50 -24.73 -15.11
N SER A 50 26.90 -24.60 -16.30
CA SER A 50 27.26 -25.41 -17.47
C SER A 50 28.58 -24.98 -18.12
N GLN A 51 28.94 -23.70 -18.04
CA GLN A 51 30.13 -23.13 -18.69
C GLN A 51 31.36 -23.02 -17.79
N ASN A 52 31.23 -22.93 -16.46
CA ASN A 52 32.33 -22.43 -15.62
C ASN A 52 32.64 -23.30 -14.39
N ARG A 53 33.39 -24.39 -14.61
CA ARG A 53 33.99 -25.23 -13.56
C ARG A 53 35.36 -24.72 -13.03
N ARG A 54 35.78 -23.49 -13.38
CA ARG A 54 37.15 -22.96 -13.11
C ARG A 54 37.29 -21.44 -12.86
N GLN A 55 36.31 -20.73 -12.34
CA GLN A 55 36.61 -19.42 -11.71
C GLN A 55 35.86 -19.27 -10.39
N GLU A 56 36.61 -18.95 -9.34
CA GLU A 56 36.07 -18.59 -8.02
C GLU A 56 35.15 -17.38 -8.19
N VAL A 57 33.89 -17.59 -7.84
CA VAL A 57 32.86 -16.57 -7.81
C VAL A 57 33.22 -15.62 -6.69
N VAL A 58 33.58 -14.38 -7.03
CA VAL A 58 33.45 -13.27 -6.08
C VAL A 58 31.97 -13.24 -5.69
N GLU A 59 31.64 -13.69 -4.49
CA GLU A 59 30.28 -13.64 -3.98
C GLU A 59 29.84 -12.19 -3.87
N ASP A 60 29.11 -11.70 -4.87
CA ASP A 60 28.47 -10.40 -4.81
C ASP A 60 27.30 -10.49 -3.79
N PRO A 61 27.35 -9.75 -2.66
CA PRO A 61 26.34 -9.81 -1.60
C PRO A 61 24.94 -9.31 -2.04
N LEU A 62 24.76 -8.89 -3.30
CA LEU A 62 23.47 -8.53 -3.89
C LEU A 62 22.62 -9.72 -4.37
N ARG A 63 23.17 -10.94 -4.46
CA ARG A 63 22.49 -12.10 -5.09
C ARG A 63 21.31 -12.70 -4.29
N ALA A 64 21.22 -12.44 -2.98
CA ALA A 64 20.15 -12.92 -2.10
C ALA A 64 19.12 -11.82 -1.71
N LYS A 65 19.35 -10.58 -2.12
CA LYS A 65 18.52 -9.43 -1.74
C LYS A 65 17.10 -9.38 -2.32
N PRO A 66 16.76 -9.92 -3.50
CA PRO A 66 15.44 -9.69 -4.08
C PRO A 66 14.30 -10.35 -3.27
N ALA A 67 14.53 -11.53 -2.68
CA ALA A 67 13.52 -12.22 -1.87
C ALA A 67 13.30 -11.55 -0.49
N LEU A 68 14.36 -10.96 0.07
CA LEU A 68 14.30 -10.26 1.35
C LEU A 68 13.58 -8.91 1.21
N LEU A 69 13.82 -8.20 0.10
CA LEU A 69 13.16 -6.92 -0.22
C LEU A 69 11.65 -7.10 -0.31
N SER A 70 11.18 -8.11 -1.04
CA SER A 70 9.76 -8.37 -1.20
C SER A 70 9.08 -8.78 0.11
N ARG A 71 9.76 -9.59 0.95
CA ARG A 71 9.23 -9.96 2.26
C ARG A 71 9.06 -8.75 3.18
N ASN A 72 10.05 -7.86 3.23
CA ASN A 72 9.97 -6.70 4.11
C ASN A 72 8.94 -5.68 3.61
N LEU A 73 8.81 -5.50 2.28
CA LEU A 73 7.73 -4.73 1.65
C LEU A 73 6.34 -5.24 2.04
N ALA A 74 6.07 -6.55 1.91
CA ALA A 74 4.78 -7.12 2.31
C ALA A 74 4.46 -6.89 3.80
N ILE A 75 5.48 -6.92 4.67
CA ILE A 75 5.31 -6.64 6.08
C ILE A 75 5.03 -5.15 6.32
N GLY A 76 5.75 -4.24 5.64
CA GLY A 76 5.50 -2.80 5.73
C GLY A 76 4.09 -2.43 5.30
N ILE A 77 3.66 -2.97 4.16
CA ILE A 77 2.32 -2.76 3.60
C ILE A 77 1.22 -3.37 4.50
N GLY A 78 1.47 -4.53 5.09
CA GLY A 78 0.56 -5.13 6.07
C GLY A 78 0.40 -4.29 7.34
N ILE A 79 1.45 -3.59 7.76
CA ILE A 79 1.44 -2.75 8.96
C ILE A 79 0.72 -1.41 8.70
N GLN A 80 0.87 -0.78 7.53
CA GLN A 80 0.19 0.48 7.18
C GLN A 80 -1.32 0.31 6.92
N ASN A 81 -1.72 -0.84 6.39
CA ASN A 81 -3.13 -1.16 6.14
C ASN A 81 -3.98 -1.21 7.40
N PHE A 82 -3.37 -1.56 8.54
CA PHE A 82 -4.10 -1.68 9.79
C PHE A 82 -4.59 -0.30 10.32
N PRO A 83 -3.74 0.73 10.43
CA PRO A 83 -4.16 2.12 10.62
C PRO A 83 -5.21 2.61 9.62
N GLU A 84 -5.10 2.25 8.34
CA GLU A 84 -6.03 2.70 7.29
C GLU A 84 -7.42 2.05 7.40
N GLY A 85 -7.48 0.73 7.64
CA GLY A 85 -8.72 0.01 7.91
C GLY A 85 -9.42 0.51 9.18
N LEU A 86 -8.65 0.91 10.19
CA LEU A 86 -9.18 1.58 11.38
C LEU A 86 -9.67 3.00 11.08
N ALA A 87 -8.98 3.76 10.24
CA ALA A 87 -9.37 5.12 9.85
C ALA A 87 -10.73 5.12 9.13
N VAL A 88 -11.01 4.14 8.26
CA VAL A 88 -12.33 4.00 7.59
C VAL A 88 -13.43 3.47 8.50
N SER A 89 -13.09 2.75 9.56
CA SER A 89 -14.10 2.35 10.56
C SER A 89 -14.71 3.55 11.31
N LEU A 90 -14.01 4.70 11.38
CA LEU A 90 -14.49 5.92 12.05
C LEU A 90 -15.68 6.59 11.34
N PRO A 91 -15.66 6.88 10.02
CA PRO A 91 -16.83 7.41 9.32
C PRO A 91 -18.01 6.43 9.29
N LEU A 92 -17.74 5.11 9.19
CA LEU A 92 -18.77 4.07 9.32
C LEU A 92 -19.47 4.10 10.69
N ARG A 93 -18.70 4.23 11.78
CA ARG A 93 -19.25 4.41 13.13
C ARG A 93 -20.00 5.75 13.25
N GLY A 94 -19.45 6.80 12.63
CA GLY A 94 -20.07 8.11 12.49
C GLY A 94 -21.38 8.11 11.68
N ALA A 95 -21.64 7.09 10.86
CA ALA A 95 -22.90 6.89 10.14
C ALA A 95 -23.94 6.08 10.94
N GLY A 96 -23.61 5.58 12.13
CA GLY A 96 -24.52 4.87 13.02
C GLY A 96 -24.32 3.36 13.10
N PHE A 97 -23.27 2.80 12.48
CA PHE A 97 -22.92 1.39 12.66
C PHE A 97 -22.36 1.12 14.06
N SER A 98 -22.60 -0.09 14.56
CA SER A 98 -21.94 -0.56 15.78
C SER A 98 -20.43 -0.67 15.56
N THR A 99 -19.64 -0.39 16.60
CA THR A 99 -18.17 -0.41 16.56
C THR A 99 -17.62 -1.68 15.91
N TRP A 100 -18.23 -2.82 16.21
CA TRP A 100 -17.80 -4.11 15.67
C TRP A 100 -18.10 -4.26 14.18
N ARG A 101 -19.26 -3.79 13.70
CA ARG A 101 -19.59 -3.83 12.27
C ARG A 101 -18.73 -2.87 11.48
N ALA A 102 -18.53 -1.65 11.99
CA ALA A 102 -17.68 -0.65 11.36
C ALA A 102 -16.23 -1.14 11.25
N PHE A 103 -15.72 -1.79 12.30
CA PHE A 103 -14.40 -2.44 12.28
C PHE A 103 -14.33 -3.55 11.22
N TRP A 104 -15.30 -4.47 11.18
CA TRP A 104 -15.33 -5.54 10.18
C TRP A 104 -15.39 -5.02 8.74
N TYR A 105 -16.18 -3.98 8.47
CA TYR A 105 -16.21 -3.38 7.13
C TYR A 105 -14.88 -2.71 6.76
N GLY A 106 -14.21 -2.05 7.71
CA GLY A 106 -12.87 -1.50 7.48
C GLY A 106 -11.82 -2.57 7.16
N GLN A 107 -11.82 -3.68 7.90
CA GLN A 107 -10.91 -4.79 7.63
C GLN A 107 -11.23 -5.54 6.32
N LEU A 108 -12.51 -5.63 5.94
CA LEU A 108 -12.93 -6.24 4.67
C LEU A 108 -12.53 -5.38 3.46
N SER A 109 -12.57 -4.06 3.59
CA SER A 109 -12.04 -3.12 2.59
C SER A 109 -10.53 -3.32 2.42
N GLY A 110 -9.77 -3.43 3.52
CA GLY A 110 -8.34 -3.75 3.48
C GLY A 110 -7.97 -5.08 2.81
N MET A 111 -8.93 -6.02 2.68
CA MET A 111 -8.72 -7.27 1.92
C MET A 111 -8.71 -7.09 0.41
N VAL A 112 -9.15 -5.93 -0.11
CA VAL A 112 -9.13 -5.60 -1.53
C VAL A 112 -7.70 -5.46 -2.05
N GLU A 113 -6.78 -4.99 -1.22
CA GLU A 113 -5.39 -4.79 -1.59
C GLU A 113 -4.64 -6.09 -1.94
N PRO A 114 -4.61 -7.16 -1.11
CA PRO A 114 -3.95 -8.40 -1.49
C PRO A 114 -4.59 -9.05 -2.72
N LEU A 115 -5.90 -8.88 -2.92
CA LEU A 115 -6.58 -9.31 -4.14
C LEU A 115 -6.05 -8.55 -5.37
N ALA A 116 -5.99 -7.22 -5.30
CA ALA A 116 -5.46 -6.38 -6.36
C ALA A 116 -3.96 -6.65 -6.62
N GLY A 117 -3.18 -6.96 -5.58
CA GLY A 117 -1.77 -7.36 -5.72
C GLY A 117 -1.57 -8.69 -6.43
N VAL A 118 -2.44 -9.66 -6.21
CA VAL A 118 -2.42 -10.89 -7.01
C VAL A 118 -2.70 -10.57 -8.49
N PHE A 119 -3.71 -9.73 -8.78
CA PHE A 119 -3.99 -9.31 -10.16
C PHE A 119 -2.85 -8.48 -10.78
N GLY A 120 -2.21 -7.60 -10.00
CA GLY A 120 -1.05 -6.81 -10.41
C GLY A 120 0.14 -7.67 -10.79
N ALA A 121 0.41 -8.74 -10.02
CA ALA A 121 1.48 -9.70 -10.32
C ALA A 121 1.27 -10.40 -11.68
N PHE A 122 0.02 -10.73 -12.03
CA PHE A 122 -0.30 -11.26 -13.35
C PHE A 122 -0.23 -10.20 -14.47
N ALA A 123 -0.49 -8.94 -14.16
CA ALA A 123 -0.57 -7.83 -15.12
C ALA A 123 0.76 -7.10 -15.38
N VAL A 124 1.89 -7.56 -14.80
CA VAL A 124 3.23 -6.94 -14.89
C VAL A 124 3.60 -6.43 -16.29
N VAL A 125 3.33 -7.22 -17.33
CA VAL A 125 3.76 -6.93 -18.71
C VAL A 125 3.08 -5.67 -19.29
N LEU A 126 1.86 -5.37 -18.87
CA LEU A 126 1.09 -4.21 -19.32
C LEU A 126 1.24 -3.02 -18.38
N ALA A 127 1.50 -3.27 -17.09
CA ALA A 127 1.38 -2.28 -16.05
C ALA A 127 2.68 -1.52 -15.75
N GLU A 128 3.87 -2.13 -15.92
CA GLU A 128 5.18 -1.49 -15.64
C GLU A 128 5.35 -0.07 -16.22
N PRO A 129 4.95 0.25 -17.47
CA PRO A 129 5.15 1.58 -18.03
C PRO A 129 4.16 2.63 -17.54
N ILE A 130 2.95 2.21 -17.16
CA ILE A 130 1.85 3.11 -16.78
C ILE A 130 1.75 3.32 -15.27
N LEU A 131 2.30 2.38 -14.50
CA LEU A 131 2.32 2.38 -13.04
C LEU A 131 2.83 3.69 -12.40
N PRO A 132 3.99 4.25 -12.78
CA PRO A 132 4.51 5.45 -12.12
C PRO A 132 3.62 6.67 -12.34
N TYR A 133 2.94 6.74 -13.49
CA TYR A 133 2.00 7.82 -13.79
C TYR A 133 0.69 7.65 -13.00
N ALA A 134 0.19 6.41 -12.89
CA ALA A 134 -0.99 6.09 -12.08
C ALA A 134 -0.75 6.38 -10.59
N LEU A 135 0.39 5.94 -10.04
CA LEU A 135 0.78 6.19 -8.65
C LEU A 135 1.00 7.67 -8.37
N ALA A 136 1.63 8.43 -9.28
CA ALA A 136 1.80 9.87 -9.11
C ALA A 136 0.45 10.62 -9.10
N PHE A 137 -0.50 10.19 -9.94
CA PHE A 137 -1.85 10.72 -9.95
C PHE A 137 -2.61 10.39 -8.66
N ALA A 138 -2.55 9.14 -8.21
CA ALA A 138 -3.16 8.67 -6.96
C ALA A 138 -2.60 9.41 -5.73
N ALA A 139 -1.28 9.54 -5.64
CA ALA A 139 -0.63 10.30 -4.57
C ALA A 139 -1.08 11.77 -4.56
N GLY A 140 -1.21 12.39 -5.74
CA GLY A 140 -1.76 13.75 -5.87
C GLY A 140 -3.20 13.86 -5.37
N ALA A 141 -4.05 12.88 -5.69
CA ALA A 141 -5.44 12.85 -5.23
C ALA A 141 -5.53 12.72 -3.69
N MET A 142 -4.72 11.86 -3.07
CA MET A 142 -4.70 11.71 -1.60
C MET A 142 -4.22 12.98 -0.89
N VAL A 143 -3.21 13.67 -1.43
CA VAL A 143 -2.77 14.96 -0.89
C VAL A 143 -3.88 16.02 -0.99
N TYR A 144 -4.62 16.06 -2.11
CA TYR A 144 -5.77 16.95 -2.27
C TYR A 144 -6.86 16.68 -1.22
N VAL A 145 -7.28 15.42 -1.05
CA VAL A 145 -8.31 15.03 -0.05
C VAL A 145 -7.87 15.38 1.37
N VAL A 146 -6.60 15.15 1.71
CA VAL A 146 -6.08 15.50 3.05
C VAL A 146 -6.13 17.02 3.28
N MET A 147 -5.77 17.81 2.27
CA MET A 147 -5.71 19.27 2.37
C MET A 147 -7.09 19.94 2.33
N ASP A 148 -8.02 19.42 1.52
CA ASP A 148 -9.33 20.05 1.28
C ASP A 148 -10.41 19.52 2.24
N ASP A 149 -10.35 18.24 2.62
CA ASP A 149 -11.35 17.62 3.49
C ASP A 149 -10.82 17.41 4.92
N ILE A 150 -9.71 16.68 5.10
CA ILE A 150 -9.32 16.19 6.44
C ILE A 150 -8.79 17.31 7.36
N ILE A 151 -7.87 18.14 6.87
CA ILE A 151 -7.29 19.23 7.69
C ILE A 151 -8.34 20.29 8.05
N PRO A 152 -9.18 20.78 7.12
CA PRO A 152 -10.22 21.76 7.44
C PRO A 152 -11.27 21.21 8.39
N GLU A 153 -11.74 19.98 8.20
CA GLU A 153 -12.71 19.34 9.10
C GLU A 153 -12.14 19.21 10.53
N ALA A 154 -10.86 18.86 10.68
CA ALA A 154 -10.18 18.78 11.97
C ALA A 154 -10.04 20.15 12.68
N GLN A 155 -9.96 21.24 11.91
CA GLN A 155 -9.92 22.60 12.45
C GLN A 155 -11.32 23.06 12.89
N ILE A 156 -12.35 22.79 12.09
CA ILE A 156 -13.75 23.16 12.37
C ILE A 156 -14.27 22.43 13.61
N SER A 157 -13.87 21.17 13.80
CA SER A 157 -14.23 20.36 14.98
C SER A 157 -13.50 20.78 16.28
N GLY A 158 -12.74 21.87 16.27
CA GLY A 158 -12.16 22.51 17.47
C GLY A 158 -10.85 21.87 17.97
N ASN A 159 -10.34 20.84 17.28
CA ASN A 159 -9.17 20.07 17.69
C ASN A 159 -7.94 20.27 16.77
N GLY A 160 -7.87 21.37 16.01
CA GLY A 160 -6.84 21.58 14.98
C GLY A 160 -5.39 21.41 15.45
N LYS A 161 -5.06 21.81 16.69
CA LYS A 161 -3.72 21.59 17.28
C LYS A 161 -3.43 20.11 17.50
N LEU A 162 -4.38 19.36 18.04
CA LEU A 162 -4.24 17.93 18.29
C LEU A 162 -4.11 17.16 16.97
N ALA A 163 -4.91 17.52 15.97
CA ALA A 163 -4.85 16.93 14.64
C ALA A 163 -3.50 17.18 13.95
N SER A 164 -2.95 18.39 14.10
CA SER A 164 -1.62 18.73 13.54
C SER A 164 -0.50 17.94 14.22
N TRP A 165 -0.56 17.75 15.54
CA TRP A 165 0.43 16.92 16.25
C TRP A 165 0.29 15.44 15.89
N ALA A 166 -0.95 14.95 15.75
CA ALA A 166 -1.23 13.57 15.34
C ALA A 166 -0.79 13.29 13.91
N SER A 167 -0.94 14.24 12.97
CA SER A 167 -0.48 14.09 11.60
C SER A 167 1.04 14.07 11.49
N ILE A 168 1.74 14.93 12.24
CA ILE A 168 3.22 14.89 12.33
C ILE A 168 3.69 13.56 12.90
N LEU A 169 3.08 13.08 13.99
CA LEU A 169 3.43 11.80 14.60
C LEU A 169 3.17 10.64 13.64
N GLY A 170 2.01 10.62 12.99
CA GLY A 170 1.65 9.60 11.99
C GLY A 170 2.63 9.57 10.82
N PHE A 171 3.00 10.74 10.29
CA PHE A 171 4.00 10.87 9.24
C PHE A 171 5.37 10.33 9.65
N VAL A 172 5.85 10.67 10.85
CA VAL A 172 7.14 10.19 11.37
C VAL A 172 7.13 8.68 11.57
N VAL A 173 6.04 8.12 12.12
CA VAL A 173 5.90 6.66 12.29
C VAL A 173 5.90 5.97 10.93
N MET A 174 5.15 6.49 9.96
CA MET A 174 5.10 5.93 8.61
C MET A 174 6.48 5.96 7.93
N MET A 175 7.17 7.11 7.95
CA MET A 175 8.52 7.23 7.38
C MET A 175 9.54 6.32 8.08
N SER A 176 9.40 6.12 9.40
CA SER A 176 10.27 5.20 10.14
C SER A 176 10.03 3.74 9.76
N LEU A 177 8.77 3.37 9.49
CA LEU A 177 8.41 2.03 9.02
C LEU A 177 8.88 1.79 7.59
N ASP A 178 8.71 2.76 6.70
CA ASP A 178 9.16 2.69 5.30
C ASP A 178 10.69 2.51 5.23
N VAL A 179 11.47 3.34 5.94
CA VAL A 179 12.93 3.23 5.96
C VAL A 179 13.41 1.99 6.74
N GLY A 180 12.67 1.54 7.74
CA GLY A 180 13.03 0.38 8.56
C GLY A 180 12.72 -0.97 7.93
N LEU A 181 11.72 -1.02 7.03
CA LEU A 181 11.26 -2.22 6.33
C LEU A 181 11.64 -2.21 4.83
N GLY A 182 12.19 -1.12 4.31
CA GLY A 182 12.74 -1.00 2.95
C GLY A 182 14.21 -1.39 2.84
#